data_AF-A0A011V5W5-F1
#
_entry.id   AF-A0A011V5W5-F1
#
_cell.length_a   1.000
_cell.length_b   1.000
_cell.length_c   1.000
_cell.angle_alpha   90.00
_cell.angle_beta   90.00
_cell.angle_gamma   90.00
#
_symmetry.space_group_name_H-M   'P 1'
#
loop_
_entity.id
_entity.type
_entity.pdbx_description
1 polymer ?
#
loop_
_entity_poly.entity_id
_entity_poly.type
_entity_poly.pdbx_seq_one_letter_code
_entity_poly.pdbx_strand_id
1 'polypeptide(L)'
;MNTHRGTKTQRLVLNAVRVVPIVAALSGCTATAWTEKVKIDSTPMPTECAGWQKIDLKQRTTLVLLREDPRLVVDIDAHNLKGRNLGCWQ
;
A
#
# COMPACT_ATOMS: atom_id res chain seq x y z
N MET A 1 -5.25 -35.68 -48.21
CA MET A 1 -6.29 -34.74 -47.78
C MET A 1 -6.33 -34.70 -46.26
N ASN A 2 -5.96 -33.56 -45.68
CA ASN A 2 -5.84 -33.29 -44.25
C ASN A 2 -7.16 -32.67 -43.73
N THR A 3 -7.89 -33.32 -42.82
CA THR A 3 -8.99 -32.65 -42.10
C THR A 3 -9.43 -33.38 -40.83
N HIS A 4 -8.62 -33.42 -39.76
CA HIS A 4 -9.12 -33.81 -38.42
C HIS A 4 -8.48 -33.06 -37.23
N ARG A 5 -7.66 -32.02 -37.48
CA ARG A 5 -6.95 -31.29 -36.41
C ARG A 5 -7.71 -30.08 -35.85
N GLY A 6 -8.79 -29.62 -36.51
CA GLY A 6 -9.50 -28.38 -36.16
C GLY A 6 -10.50 -28.51 -35.00
N THR A 7 -11.15 -29.67 -34.82
CA THR A 7 -12.32 -29.79 -33.92
C THR A 7 -11.97 -29.86 -32.44
N LYS A 8 -10.83 -30.48 -32.07
CA LYS A 8 -10.40 -30.59 -30.66
C LYS A 8 -9.87 -29.26 -30.12
N THR A 9 -9.04 -28.57 -30.90
CA THR A 9 -8.47 -27.27 -30.55
C THR A 9 -9.55 -26.20 -30.42
N GLN A 10 -10.55 -26.21 -31.31
CA GLN A 10 -11.66 -25.28 -31.28
C GLN A 10 -12.58 -25.50 -30.06
N ARG A 11 -12.82 -26.75 -29.62
CA ARG A 11 -13.55 -27.04 -28.38
C ARG A 11 -12.80 -26.60 -27.12
N LEU A 12 -11.47 -26.76 -27.09
CA LEU A 12 -10.64 -26.31 -25.97
C LEU A 12 -10.64 -24.79 -25.85
N VAL A 13 -10.55 -24.07 -26.96
CA VAL A 13 -10.62 -22.60 -26.99
C VAL A 13 -12.02 -22.11 -26.55
N LEU A 14 -13.10 -22.73 -27.04
CA LEU A 14 -14.47 -22.34 -26.64
C LEU A 14 -14.74 -22.57 -25.15
N ASN A 15 -14.22 -23.66 -24.59
CA ASN A 15 -14.38 -23.96 -23.16
C ASN A 15 -13.52 -23.03 -22.30
N ALA A 16 -12.31 -22.66 -22.73
CA ALA A 16 -11.48 -21.69 -22.04
C ALA A 16 -12.15 -20.30 -21.99
N VAL A 17 -12.77 -19.85 -23.08
CA VAL A 17 -13.48 -18.55 -23.14
C VAL A 17 -14.67 -18.47 -22.17
N ARG A 18 -15.32 -19.61 -21.86
CA ARG A 18 -16.45 -19.63 -20.91
C ARG A 18 -16.04 -19.61 -19.44
N VAL A 19 -14.83 -20.03 -19.10
CA VAL A 19 -14.37 -20.14 -17.70
C VAL A 19 -13.63 -18.87 -17.26
N VAL A 20 -12.99 -18.14 -18.18
CA VAL A 20 -12.29 -16.87 -17.90
C VAL A 20 -13.15 -15.80 -17.19
N PRO A 21 -14.40 -15.50 -17.59
CA PRO A 21 -15.18 -14.47 -16.92
C PRO A 21 -15.61 -14.86 -15.50
N ILE A 22 -15.74 -16.16 -15.22
CA ILE A 22 -16.11 -16.67 -13.89
C ILE A 22 -14.93 -16.54 -12.92
N VAL A 23 -13.70 -16.81 -13.39
CA VAL A 23 -12.49 -16.62 -12.58
C VAL A 23 -12.21 -15.13 -12.35
N ALA A 24 -12.47 -14.27 -13.34
CA ALA A 24 -12.32 -12.81 -13.19
C ALA A 24 -13.35 -12.18 -12.24
N ALA A 25 -14.56 -12.74 -12.16
CA ALA A 25 -15.60 -12.29 -11.22
C ALA A 25 -15.33 -12.75 -9.77
N LEU A 26 -14.64 -13.89 -9.58
CA LEU A 26 -14.25 -14.41 -8.26
C LEU A 26 -12.89 -13.89 -7.78
N SER A 27 -12.07 -13.31 -8.66
CA SER A 27 -10.89 -12.53 -8.26
C SER A 27 -11.33 -11.16 -7.73
N GLY A 28 -12.10 -11.16 -6.65
CA GLY A 28 -12.55 -9.99 -5.93
C GLY A 28 -11.40 -9.25 -5.26
N CYS A 29 -10.60 -8.53 -6.04
CA CYS A 29 -9.87 -7.36 -5.58
C CYS A 29 -10.78 -6.14 -5.73
N THR A 30 -11.91 -6.13 -5.02
CA THR A 30 -12.63 -4.87 -4.77
C THR A 30 -11.86 -4.13 -3.69
N ALA A 31 -10.82 -3.39 -4.11
CA ALA A 31 -10.09 -2.46 -3.27
C ALA A 31 -10.99 -1.25 -2.94
N THR A 32 -12.03 -1.46 -2.13
CA THR A 32 -12.97 -0.40 -1.73
C THR A 32 -12.87 -0.06 -0.24
N ALA A 33 -11.76 -0.40 0.42
CA ALA A 33 -11.56 -0.14 1.86
C ALA A 33 -10.87 1.20 2.19
N TRP A 34 -10.53 2.06 1.21
CA TRP A 34 -9.71 3.26 1.45
C TRP A 34 -10.45 4.60 1.32
N THR A 35 -11.78 4.61 1.33
CA THR A 35 -12.54 5.88 1.43
C THR A 35 -13.08 6.13 2.83
N GLU A 36 -12.49 5.52 3.87
CA GLU A 36 -12.62 6.11 5.19
C GLU A 36 -11.92 7.47 5.10
N LYS A 37 -12.73 8.54 5.05
CA LYS A 37 -12.26 9.91 5.09
C LYS A 37 -11.44 10.06 6.36
N VAL A 38 -10.12 9.89 6.24
CA VAL A 38 -9.16 10.33 7.24
C VAL A 38 -9.55 11.76 7.55
N LYS A 39 -10.06 11.98 8.76
CA LYS A 39 -10.28 13.32 9.28
C LYS A 39 -8.90 13.93 9.33
N ILE A 40 -8.55 14.67 8.29
CA ILE A 40 -7.37 15.52 8.27
C ILE A 40 -7.66 16.50 9.39
N ASP A 41 -7.03 16.28 10.53
CA ASP A 41 -7.11 17.17 11.68
C ASP A 41 -6.66 18.53 11.19
N SER A 42 -7.63 19.43 10.93
CA SER A 42 -7.40 20.75 10.35
C SER A 42 -6.94 21.73 11.43
N THR A 43 -6.11 21.25 12.36
CA THR A 43 -5.39 22.12 13.28
C THR A 43 -4.54 23.06 12.44
N PRO A 44 -4.59 24.38 12.68
CA PRO A 44 -3.80 25.33 11.91
C PRO A 44 -2.34 24.91 11.95
N MET A 45 -1.74 24.85 10.76
CA MET A 45 -0.35 24.45 10.56
C MET A 45 0.54 25.33 11.46
N PRO A 46 1.41 24.77 12.31
CA PRO A 46 2.33 25.58 13.11
C PRO A 46 3.18 26.42 12.14
N THR A 47 3.13 27.74 12.30
CA THR A 47 3.83 28.71 11.43
C THR A 47 5.34 28.71 11.63
N GLU A 48 5.80 28.08 12.71
CA GLU A 48 7.21 27.95 13.05
C GLU A 48 7.51 26.47 13.32
N CYS A 49 8.61 25.98 12.75
CA CYS A 49 9.14 24.65 13.05
C CYS A 49 9.81 24.57 14.44
N ALA A 50 9.60 25.57 15.29
CA ALA A 50 10.07 25.61 16.66
C ALA A 50 9.51 24.39 17.42
N GLY A 51 10.41 23.53 17.92
CA GLY A 51 10.05 22.29 18.60
C GLY A 51 9.97 21.04 17.71
N TRP A 52 10.01 21.20 16.38
CA TRP A 52 10.13 20.08 15.45
C TRP A 52 11.60 19.80 15.17
N GLN A 53 12.11 18.72 15.75
CA GLN A 53 13.45 18.21 15.43
C GLN A 53 13.32 16.87 14.70
N LYS A 54 14.06 16.70 13.61
CA LYS A 54 14.17 15.42 12.91
C LYS A 54 14.89 14.42 13.81
N ILE A 55 14.30 13.23 13.95
CA ILE A 55 14.84 12.14 14.77
C ILE A 55 15.45 11.10 13.84
N ASP A 56 16.78 11.12 13.70
CA ASP A 56 17.50 10.11 12.92
C ASP A 56 17.88 8.92 13.81
N LEU A 57 17.31 7.75 13.52
CA LEU A 57 17.63 6.53 14.23
C LEU A 57 18.88 5.85 13.64
N LYS A 58 19.87 5.57 14.49
CA LYS A 58 20.98 4.68 14.14
C LYS A 58 20.45 3.25 13.97
N GLN A 59 21.00 2.48 13.03
CA GLN A 59 20.58 1.10 12.75
C GLN A 59 20.50 0.21 14.01
N ARG A 60 21.50 0.31 14.91
CA ARG A 60 21.49 -0.44 16.18
C ARG A 60 20.27 -0.06 17.02
N THR A 61 19.95 1.23 17.13
CA THR A 61 18.79 1.72 17.89
C THR A 61 17.49 1.26 17.27
N THR A 62 17.36 1.30 15.94
CA THR A 62 16.19 0.76 15.23
C THR A 62 15.96 -0.71 15.58
N LEU A 63 17.01 -1.54 15.57
CA LEU A 63 16.90 -2.96 15.92
C LEU A 63 16.50 -3.21 17.37
N VAL A 64 16.97 -2.37 18.31
CA VAL A 64 16.55 -2.46 19.71
C VAL A 64 15.09 -2.06 19.86
N LEU A 65 14.69 -0.93 19.28
CA LEU A 65 13.31 -0.45 19.35
C LEU A 65 12.33 -1.45 18.73
N LEU A 66 12.66 -2.05 17.58
CA LEU A 66 11.82 -3.08 16.96
C LEU A 66 11.61 -4.32 17.84
N ARG A 67 12.54 -4.63 18.74
CA ARG A 67 12.43 -5.77 19.66
C ARG A 67 11.60 -5.45 20.90
N GLU A 68 11.75 -4.23 21.43
CA GLU A 68 11.06 -3.79 22.65
C GLU A 68 9.64 -3.30 22.34
N ASP A 69 9.51 -2.36 21.40
CA ASP A 69 8.23 -1.84 20.93
C ASP A 69 8.34 -1.32 19.47
N PRO A 70 7.87 -2.09 18.48
CA PRO A 70 7.95 -1.68 17.08
C PRO A 70 7.08 -0.46 16.75
N ARG A 71 6.10 -0.10 17.60
CA ARG A 71 5.27 1.09 17.38
C ARG A 71 6.07 2.37 17.50
N LEU A 72 7.09 2.41 18.37
CA LEU A 72 7.95 3.57 18.54
C LEU A 72 8.69 3.94 17.25
N VAL A 73 9.08 2.96 16.44
CA VAL A 73 9.73 3.23 15.15
C VAL A 73 8.74 3.89 14.19
N VAL A 74 7.50 3.39 14.14
CA VAL A 74 6.43 3.95 13.30
C VAL A 74 6.07 5.37 13.74
N ASP A 75 5.98 5.62 15.05
CA ASP A 75 5.65 6.95 15.58
C ASP A 75 6.76 7.96 15.30
N ILE A 76 8.03 7.53 15.39
CA ILE A 76 9.19 8.35 15.02
C ILE A 76 9.17 8.67 13.52
N ASP A 77 8.87 7.69 12.67
CA ASP A 77 8.75 7.90 11.23
C ASP A 77 7.57 8.83 10.89
N ALA A 78 6.45 8.70 11.59
CA ALA A 78 5.27 9.57 11.44
C ALA A 78 5.57 11.01 11.86
N HIS A 79 6.28 11.21 12.98
CA HIS A 79 6.78 12.52 13.41
C HIS A 79 7.68 13.14 12.34
N ASN A 80 8.63 12.37 11.82
CA ASN A 80 9.55 12.81 10.77
C ASN A 80 8.83 13.19 9.47
N LEU A 81 7.82 12.41 9.09
CA LEU A 81 6.99 12.67 7.91
C LEU A 81 6.12 13.92 8.09
N LYS A 82 5.54 14.10 9.28
CA LYS A 82 4.73 15.27 9.60
C LYS A 82 5.58 16.54 9.49
N GLY A 83 6.75 16.59 10.13
CA GLY A 83 7.61 17.77 10.01
C GLY A 83 8.12 18.02 8.59
N ARG A 84 8.31 16.97 7.76
CA ARG A 84 8.58 17.15 6.32
C ARG A 84 7.40 17.78 5.58
N ASN A 85 6.18 17.32 5.84
CA ASN A 85 4.96 17.88 5.23
C ASN A 85 4.68 19.32 5.68
N LEU A 86 5.20 19.70 6.86
CA LEU A 86 5.20 21.08 7.38
C LEU A 86 6.30 21.96 6.75
N GLY A 87 7.22 21.39 5.99
CA GLY A 87 8.36 22.12 5.40
C GLY A 87 9.51 22.39 6.37
N CYS A 88 9.57 21.68 7.51
CA CYS A 88 10.59 21.91 8.53
C CYS A 88 11.97 21.36 8.20
N TRP A 89 12.05 20.38 7.30
CA TRP A 89 13.30 19.83 6.77
C TRP A 89 13.09 19.19 5.40
N GLN A 90 14.19 19.06 4.66
CA GLN A 90 14.28 18.39 3.36
C GLN A 90 14.79 16.96 3.47
#